data_AF-A0A6V8ES71-F1
#
_entry.id   AF-A0A6V8ES71-F1
#
_cell.length_a   1.000
_cell.length_b   1.000
_cell.length_c   1.000
_cell.angle_alpha   90.00
_cell.angle_beta   90.00
_cell.angle_gamma   90.00
#
_symmetry.space_group_name_H-M   'P 1'
#
loop_
_entity.id
_entity.type
_entity.pdbx_description
1 polymer ?
#
loop_
_entity_poly.entity_id
_entity_poly.type
_entity_poly.pdbx_seq_one_letter_code
_entity_poly.pdbx_strand_id
1 'polypeptide(L)'
;QPTGSLQGLVLAPTRELAQQVAEEMNQLQGDAGLSIMTVYGGTDLEKQAKGLDDGVDLIVGTPGRVMDMSERGHLDLAKVEIFCLDEA
;
A
#
# COMPACT_ATOMS: atom_id res chain seq x y z
N GLN A 1 -0.82 8.89 12.11
CA GLN A 1 0.08 8.39 13.18
C GLN A 1 0.38 6.94 12.87
N PRO A 2 1.60 6.44 13.07
CA PRO A 2 1.93 5.05 12.80
C PRO A 2 1.23 4.13 13.80
N THR A 3 0.66 3.06 13.29
CA THR A 3 -0.07 2.03 14.04
C THR A 3 0.45 0.63 13.70
N GLY A 4 1.15 0.46 12.57
CA GLY A 4 1.56 -0.84 12.04
C GLY A 4 0.40 -1.64 11.44
N SER A 5 -0.81 -1.07 11.41
CA SER A 5 -2.00 -1.64 10.79
C SER A 5 -2.44 -0.78 9.61
N LEU A 6 -2.89 -1.44 8.54
CA LEU A 6 -3.30 -0.76 7.32
C LEU A 6 -4.48 0.18 7.62
N GLN A 7 -4.23 1.49 7.54
CA GLN A 7 -5.20 2.55 7.83
C GLN A 7 -5.54 3.37 6.57
N GLY A 8 -4.68 3.35 5.54
CA GLY A 8 -4.96 4.02 4.28
C GLY A 8 -4.49 3.26 3.04
N LEU A 9 -5.26 3.42 1.97
CA LEU A 9 -5.03 2.78 0.68
C LEU A 9 -5.14 3.82 -0.44
N VAL A 10 -4.13 3.88 -1.30
CA VAL A 10 -4.15 4.62 -2.56
C VAL A 10 -4.05 3.63 -3.71
N LEU A 11 -4.99 3.70 -4.65
CA LEU A 11 -4.95 2.93 -5.88
C LEU A 11 -4.50 3.82 -7.05
N ALA A 12 -3.48 3.35 -7.77
CA ALA A 12 -2.97 3.97 -8.98
C ALA A 12 -3.05 3.01 -10.18
N PRO A 13 -3.27 3.49 -11.41
CA PRO A 13 -3.42 2.66 -12.61
C PRO A 13 -2.15 1.90 -13.02
N THR A 14 -0.96 2.42 -12.67
CA THR A 14 0.32 1.85 -13.10
C THR A 14 1.27 1.64 -11.93
N ARG A 15 2.25 0.75 -12.12
CA ARG A 15 3.31 0.52 -11.12
C ARG A 15 4.15 1.77 -10.91
N GLU A 16 4.47 2.45 -12.00
CA GLU A 16 5.33 3.62 -12.03
C GLU A 16 4.69 4.77 -11.25
N LEU A 17 3.38 4.99 -11.41
CA LEU A 17 2.64 5.98 -10.64
C LEU A 17 2.52 5.58 -9.16
N ALA A 18 2.28 4.31 -8.85
CA ALA A 18 2.27 3.84 -7.47
C ALA A 18 3.62 4.08 -6.76
N GLN A 19 4.74 3.89 -7.46
CA GLN A 19 6.07 4.19 -6.93
C GLN A 19 6.26 5.69 -6.69
N GLN A 20 5.89 6.53 -7.66
CA GLN A 20 6.00 7.99 -7.54
C GLN A 20 5.20 8.52 -6.35
N VAL A 21 3.94 8.10 -6.21
CA VAL A 21 3.09 8.51 -5.10
C VAL A 21 3.68 8.06 -3.76
N ALA A 22 4.19 6.82 -3.67
CA ALA A 22 4.82 6.34 -2.44
C ALA A 22 6.10 7.12 -2.09
N GLU A 23 6.92 7.49 -3.09
CA GLU A 23 8.10 8.33 -2.88
C GLU A 23 7.72 9.73 -2.36
N GLU A 24 6.69 10.35 -2.95
CA GLU A 24 6.18 11.63 -2.49
C GLU A 24 5.62 11.55 -1.06
N MET A 25 4.82 10.52 -0.74
CA MET A 25 4.32 10.33 0.61
C MET A 25 5.45 10.12 1.62
N ASN A 26 6.50 9.40 1.24
CA ASN A 26 7.69 9.23 2.07
C ASN A 26 8.43 10.56 2.33
N GLN A 27 8.43 11.49 1.37
CA GLN A 27 9.00 12.82 1.56
C GLN A 27 8.09 13.71 2.43
N LEU A 28 6.77 13.61 2.24
CA LEU A 28 5.78 14.42 2.94
C LEU A 28 5.59 14.03 4.40
N GLN A 29 5.80 12.75 4.75
CA GLN A 29 5.56 12.27 6.11
C GLN A 29 6.50 12.87 7.16
N GLY A 30 7.67 13.40 6.76
CA GLY A 30 8.67 13.96 7.68
C GLY A 30 9.03 12.97 8.81
N ASP A 31 8.91 13.42 10.05
CA ASP A 31 9.22 12.62 11.25
C ASP A 31 8.04 11.75 11.74
N ALA A 32 6.97 11.61 10.96
CA ALA A 32 5.78 10.87 11.38
C ALA A 32 6.02 9.36 11.54
N GLY A 33 7.01 8.79 10.85
CA GLY A 33 7.39 7.39 10.98
C GLY A 33 6.35 6.38 10.45
N LEU A 34 5.56 6.77 9.44
CA LEU A 34 4.60 5.90 8.77
C LEU A 34 5.31 4.82 7.96
N SER A 35 4.85 3.57 8.10
CA SER A 35 5.26 2.47 7.23
C SER A 35 4.44 2.53 5.94
N ILE A 36 5.10 2.85 4.82
CA ILE A 36 4.47 3.01 3.50
C ILE A 36 5.01 1.95 2.55
N MET A 37 4.14 1.11 1.99
CA MET A 37 4.49 0.04 1.08
C MET A 37 3.83 0.19 -0.28
N THR A 38 4.56 -0.19 -1.34
CA THR A 38 3.99 -0.30 -2.69
C THR A 38 3.55 -1.72 -3.01
N VAL A 39 2.37 -1.87 -3.62
CA VAL A 39 1.75 -3.17 -3.92
C VAL A 39 1.28 -3.23 -5.38
N TYR A 40 2.04 -3.91 -6.24
CA TYR A 40 1.74 -3.99 -7.68
C TYR A 40 2.25 -5.28 -8.34
N GLY A 41 1.70 -5.61 -9.51
CA GLY A 41 2.03 -6.78 -10.33
C GLY A 41 3.48 -6.83 -10.87
N GLY A 42 3.88 -7.97 -11.44
CA GLY A 42 5.20 -8.13 -12.08
C GLY A 42 6.39 -8.31 -11.13
N THR A 43 6.11 -8.48 -9.84
CA THR A 43 7.08 -8.88 -8.81
C THR A 43 6.51 -10.03 -7.99
N ASP A 44 7.39 -10.75 -7.29
CA ASP A 44 7.06 -11.89 -6.44
C ASP A 44 6.04 -11.50 -5.35
N LEU A 45 4.91 -12.21 -5.32
CA LEU A 45 3.82 -11.96 -4.40
C LEU A 45 4.21 -12.31 -2.96
N GLU A 46 4.88 -13.44 -2.76
CA GLU A 46 5.32 -13.90 -1.43
C GLU A 46 6.34 -12.94 -0.83
N LYS A 47 7.20 -12.35 -1.67
CA LYS A 47 8.12 -11.29 -1.23
C LYS A 47 7.37 -10.04 -0.76
N GLN A 48 6.30 -9.63 -1.45
CA GLN A 48 5.45 -8.52 -0.98
C GLN A 48 4.68 -8.89 0.28
N ALA A 49 4.12 -10.11 0.34
CA ALA A 49 3.41 -10.61 1.50
C ALA A 49 4.29 -10.58 2.75
N LYS A 50 5.53 -11.07 2.66
CA LYS A 50 6.49 -11.03 3.77
C LYS A 50 6.78 -9.61 4.25
N GLY A 51 6.76 -8.62 3.37
CA GLY A 51 6.95 -7.23 3.76
C GLY A 51 5.80 -6.68 4.62
N LEU A 52 4.61 -7.27 4.53
CA LEU A 52 3.46 -6.88 5.34
C LEU A 52 3.53 -7.41 6.78
N ASP A 53 4.33 -8.46 7.03
CA ASP A 53 4.51 -9.05 8.36
C ASP A 53 5.15 -8.06 9.36
N ASP A 54 5.93 -7.10 8.87
CA ASP A 54 6.56 -6.04 9.69
C ASP A 54 5.57 -4.93 10.10
N GLY A 55 4.33 -4.98 9.58
CA GLY A 55 3.30 -3.96 9.78
C GLY A 55 3.39 -2.83 8.75
N VAL A 56 2.22 -2.40 8.26
CA VAL A 56 2.09 -1.34 7.25
C VAL A 56 1.00 -0.38 7.64
N ASP A 57 1.24 0.91 7.50
CA ASP A 57 0.23 1.95 7.75
C ASP A 57 -0.50 2.34 6.47
N LEU A 58 0.26 2.49 5.38
CA LEU A 58 -0.24 2.97 4.10
C LEU A 58 0.21 2.05 2.97
N ILE A 59 -0.74 1.70 2.11
CA ILE A 59 -0.44 1.02 0.84
C ILE A 59 -0.71 1.96 -0.33
N VAL A 60 0.24 1.99 -1.27
CA VAL A 60 0.05 2.59 -2.60
C VAL A 60 0.18 1.47 -3.61
N GLY A 61 -0.88 1.13 -4.34
CA GLY A 61 -0.88 -0.08 -5.14
C GLY A 61 -1.71 -0.04 -6.41
N THR A 62 -1.56 -1.06 -7.25
CA THR A 62 -2.41 -1.25 -8.43
C THR A 62 -3.61 -2.13 -8.08
N PRO A 63 -4.81 -1.83 -8.62
CA PRO A 63 -6.05 -2.52 -8.21
C PRO A 63 -5.96 -4.04 -8.25
N GLY A 64 -5.44 -4.59 -9.35
CA GLY A 64 -5.37 -6.04 -9.53
C GLY A 64 -4.51 -6.76 -8.47
N ARG A 65 -3.38 -6.19 -8.07
CA ARG A 65 -2.52 -6.81 -7.05
C ARG A 65 -3.08 -6.64 -5.64
N VAL A 66 -3.62 -5.46 -5.33
CA VAL A 66 -4.24 -5.22 -4.01
C VAL A 66 -5.42 -6.17 -3.80
N MET A 67 -6.27 -6.38 -4.82
CA MET A 67 -7.35 -7.36 -4.75
C MET A 67 -6.83 -8.79 -4.56
N ASP A 68 -5.85 -9.23 -5.36
CA ASP A 68 -5.25 -10.57 -5.24
C ASP A 68 -4.66 -10.82 -3.84
N MET A 69 -3.98 -9.84 -3.25
CA MET A 69 -3.43 -9.96 -1.89
C MET A 69 -4.52 -9.96 -0.81
N SER A 70 -5.62 -9.22 -1.00
CA SER A 70 -6.74 -9.23 -0.07
C SER A 70 -7.52 -10.55 -0.13
N GLU A 71 -7.80 -11.07 -1.33
CA GLU A 71 -8.48 -12.35 -1.54
C GLU A 71 -7.69 -13.53 -0.95
N ARG A 72 -6.35 -13.45 -0.96
CA ARG A 72 -5.47 -14.44 -0.32
C ARG A 72 -5.29 -14.26 1.18
N GLY A 73 -5.83 -13.19 1.76
CA GLY A 73 -5.74 -12.90 3.20
C GLY A 73 -4.43 -12.25 3.65
N HIS A 74 -3.59 -11.76 2.72
CA HIS A 74 -2.40 -10.98 3.08
C HIS A 74 -2.74 -9.53 3.45
N LEU A 75 -3.86 -9.00 2.93
CA LEU A 75 -4.33 -7.65 3.21
C LEU A 75 -5.73 -7.66 3.83
N ASP A 76 -5.82 -7.17 5.06
CA ASP A 76 -7.09 -6.87 5.72
C ASP A 76 -7.52 -5.43 5.38
N LEU A 77 -8.41 -5.29 4.39
CA LEU A 77 -8.93 -4.00 3.95
C LEU A 77 -10.03 -3.46 4.87
N ALA A 78 -10.52 -4.24 5.85
CA ALA A 78 -11.62 -3.82 6.72
C ALA A 78 -11.24 -2.66 7.66
N LYS A 79 -9.93 -2.43 7.86
CA LYS A 79 -9.38 -1.36 8.71
C LYS A 79 -9.00 -0.10 7.95
N VAL A 80 -9.16 -0.08 6.63
CA VAL A 80 -8.86 1.10 5.82
C VAL A 80 -9.89 2.19 6.13
N GLU A 81 -9.41 3.30 6.68
CA GLU A 81 -10.23 4.48 6.99
C GLU A 81 -10.15 5.53 5.89
N ILE A 82 -9.01 5.58 5.18
CA ILE A 82 -8.75 6.54 4.10
C ILE A 82 -8.50 5.78 2.81
N PHE A 83 -9.32 6.07 1.80
CA PHE A 83 -9.18 5.50 0.47
C PHE A 83 -9.06 6.62 -0.58
N CYS A 84 -8.07 6.51 -1.45
CA CYS A 84 -7.91 7.38 -2.61
C CYS A 84 -7.83 6.52 -3.88
N LEU A 85 -8.49 6.99 -4.94
CA LEU A 85 -8.41 6.42 -6.27
C LEU A 85 -7.86 7.49 -7.19
N ASP A 86 -6.67 7.28 -7.72
CA ASP A 86 -6.07 8.19 -8.70
C ASP A 86 -6.52 7.80 -10.11
N GLU A 87 -6.91 8.80 -10.90
CA GLU A 87 -7.51 8.68 -12.24
C GLU A 87 -8.78 7.79 -12.30
N ALA A 88 -9.90 8.27 -11.72
CA ALA A 88 -11.24 7.67 -11.83
C ALA A 88 -12.01 8.12 -13.09
#